data_AF-A0A1Z9CFJ1-F1
#
_entry.id   AF-A0A1Z9CFJ1-F1
#
_cell.length_a   1.000
_cell.length_b   1.000
_cell.length_c   1.000
_cell.angle_alpha   90.00
_cell.angle_beta   90.00
_cell.angle_gamma   90.00
#
_symmetry.space_group_name_H-M   'P 1'
#
loop_
_entity.id
_entity.type
_entity.pdbx_description
1 polymer ?
#
loop_
_entity_poly.entity_id
_entity_poly.type
_entity_poly.pdbx_seq_one_letter_code
_entity_poly.pdbx_strand_id
1 'polypeptide(L)'
;MFMIKKIYGIFFLTILLSTQTFADECSQVPDANSIYRSISESTASNLSIRRLQQIVGVTADGIWGRQSDAAYSNLISRCNSYTYPGISLIVNEAKITDFYKNQTVFEQIPFQSCSNEKIPIYGEIKAKPEVGAVVGGAVLGGIIGKTVTKKDRGAAVGAIIGGAIANESQKSKTKTEVIGYENLQRCETKFKNSPKEEIVYSYSTITFILDGKEQTIEFQKLQ
;
A
#
# COMPACT_ATOMS: atom_id res chain seq x y z
N MET A 1 -57.69 27.26 -28.97
CA MET A 1 -56.74 26.33 -29.63
C MET A 1 -55.70 27.17 -30.35
N PHE A 2 -54.50 27.32 -29.76
CA PHE A 2 -53.20 27.32 -30.44
C PHE A 2 -52.12 27.49 -29.36
N MET A 3 -51.39 26.41 -29.11
CA MET A 3 -50.20 26.41 -28.26
C MET A 3 -49.03 27.06 -29.01
N ILE A 4 -48.24 27.87 -28.30
CA ILE A 4 -46.84 28.11 -28.67
C ILE A 4 -45.99 27.72 -27.46
N LYS A 5 -45.18 26.68 -27.69
CA LYS A 5 -44.16 26.11 -26.83
C LYS A 5 -42.81 26.45 -27.48
N LYS A 6 -41.76 26.67 -26.66
CA LYS A 6 -40.30 26.76 -26.95
C LYS A 6 -39.70 28.16 -26.68
N ILE A 7 -38.50 28.34 -26.13
CA ILE A 7 -37.34 27.49 -25.80
C ILE A 7 -36.66 28.13 -24.57
N TYR A 8 -36.30 27.33 -23.56
CA TYR A 8 -35.33 27.74 -22.55
C TYR A 8 -33.94 27.72 -23.19
N GLY A 9 -33.32 28.88 -23.35
CA GLY A 9 -31.94 29.01 -23.80
C GLY A 9 -30.99 28.57 -22.69
N ILE A 10 -30.46 27.35 -22.81
CA ILE A 10 -29.32 26.90 -22.01
C ILE A 10 -28.08 27.55 -22.63
N PHE A 11 -27.59 28.63 -22.01
CA PHE A 11 -26.31 29.24 -22.34
C PHE A 11 -25.20 28.34 -21.77
N PHE A 12 -24.77 27.36 -22.57
CA PHE A 12 -23.58 26.57 -22.28
C PHE A 12 -22.35 27.47 -22.50
N LEU A 13 -21.89 28.13 -21.44
CA LEU A 13 -20.59 28.79 -21.41
C LEU A 13 -19.51 27.70 -21.38
N THR A 14 -19.14 27.18 -22.55
CA THR A 14 -17.97 26.30 -22.69
C THR A 14 -16.73 27.14 -22.45
N ILE A 15 -16.19 27.08 -21.23
CA ILE A 15 -14.84 27.57 -20.95
C ILE A 15 -13.88 26.66 -21.72
N LEU A 16 -13.46 27.13 -22.89
CA LEU A 16 -12.25 26.64 -23.57
C LEU A 16 -11.06 27.02 -22.69
N LEU A 17 -10.74 26.18 -21.70
CA LEU A 17 -9.40 26.13 -21.16
C LEU A 17 -8.52 25.58 -22.29
N SER A 18 -8.08 26.47 -23.18
CA SER A 18 -6.99 26.14 -24.08
C SER A 18 -5.79 25.90 -23.17
N THR A 19 -5.51 24.63 -22.89
CA THR A 19 -4.21 24.23 -22.38
C THR A 19 -3.22 24.60 -23.47
N GLN A 20 -2.67 25.81 -23.43
CA GLN A 20 -1.51 26.13 -24.23
C GLN A 20 -0.48 25.06 -23.86
N THR A 21 -0.13 24.25 -24.83
CA THR A 21 0.85 23.20 -24.59
C THR A 21 2.14 23.91 -24.21
N PHE A 22 2.77 23.49 -23.11
CA PHE A 22 4.01 24.13 -22.64
C PHE A 22 5.09 24.23 -23.74
N ALA A 23 5.04 23.33 -24.73
CA ALA A 23 5.85 23.36 -25.94
C ALA A 23 5.71 24.67 -26.74
N ASP A 24 4.48 25.17 -26.93
CA ASP A 24 4.17 26.38 -27.70
C ASP A 24 4.61 27.64 -26.95
N GLU A 25 4.48 27.65 -25.63
CA GLU A 25 4.91 28.77 -24.78
C GLU A 25 6.44 28.89 -24.71
N CYS A 26 7.15 27.76 -24.63
CA CYS A 26 8.60 27.73 -24.58
C CYS A 26 9.28 27.97 -25.94
N SER A 27 8.54 27.87 -27.05
CA SER A 27 9.03 28.24 -28.39
C SER A 27 9.39 29.74 -28.51
N GLN A 28 8.79 30.58 -27.65
CA GLN A 28 8.97 32.04 -27.64
C GLN A 28 10.16 32.48 -26.77
N VAL A 29 10.85 31.56 -26.08
CA VAL A 29 12.00 31.87 -25.21
C VAL A 29 13.13 32.62 -25.93
N PRO A 30 13.52 32.30 -27.18
CA PRO A 30 14.54 33.07 -27.89
C PRO A 30 14.17 34.55 -28.07
N ASP A 31 12.92 34.83 -28.45
CA ASP A 31 12.38 36.18 -28.58
C ASP A 31 12.33 36.87 -27.21
N ALA A 32 11.87 36.15 -26.18
CA ALA A 32 11.80 36.66 -24.81
C ALA A 32 13.18 37.07 -24.27
N ASN A 33 14.19 36.21 -24.47
CA ASN A 33 15.58 36.45 -24.06
C ASN A 33 16.18 37.66 -24.77
N SER A 34 15.93 37.80 -26.08
CA SER A 34 16.41 38.92 -26.88
C SER A 34 15.84 40.26 -26.38
N ILE A 35 14.55 40.29 -26.07
CA ILE A 35 13.89 41.48 -25.53
C ILE A 35 14.38 41.78 -24.11
N TYR A 36 14.42 40.77 -23.24
CA TYR A 36 14.89 40.92 -21.86
C TYR A 36 16.32 41.47 -21.81
N ARG A 37 17.19 41.06 -22.73
CA ARG A 37 18.54 41.62 -22.87
C ARG A 37 18.51 43.13 -23.12
N SER A 38 17.70 43.61 -24.07
CA SER A 38 17.57 45.06 -24.31
C SER A 38 17.03 45.83 -23.10
N ILE A 39 16.20 45.19 -22.27
CA ILE A 39 15.69 45.78 -21.02
C ILE A 39 16.84 45.89 -20.00
N SER A 40 17.64 44.84 -19.84
CA SER A 40 18.79 44.84 -18.94
C SER A 40 19.87 45.86 -19.34
N GLU A 41 20.02 46.09 -20.65
CA GLU A 41 20.94 47.09 -21.22
C GLU A 41 20.34 48.50 -21.24
N SER A 42 19.10 48.69 -20.76
CA SER A 42 18.37 49.97 -20.79
C SER A 42 18.18 50.56 -22.20
N THR A 43 18.16 49.73 -23.23
CA THR A 43 17.99 50.10 -24.65
C THR A 43 16.62 49.72 -25.21
N ALA A 44 15.79 49.02 -24.42
CA ALA A 44 14.47 48.55 -24.85
C ALA A 44 13.49 49.69 -25.18
N SER A 45 12.75 49.53 -26.29
CA SER A 45 11.60 50.38 -26.59
C SER A 45 10.39 49.99 -25.73
N ASN A 46 9.43 50.92 -25.54
CA ASN A 46 8.16 50.62 -24.86
C ASN A 46 7.42 49.45 -25.54
N LEU A 47 7.46 49.38 -26.87
CA LEU A 47 6.87 48.28 -27.64
C LEU A 47 7.53 46.93 -27.32
N SER A 48 8.86 46.91 -27.18
CA SER A 48 9.61 45.72 -26.79
C SER A 48 9.19 45.25 -25.40
N ILE A 49 9.09 46.17 -24.44
CA ILE A 49 8.65 45.86 -23.07
C ILE A 49 7.24 45.27 -23.07
N ARG A 50 6.29 45.90 -23.79
CA ARG A 50 4.91 45.39 -23.93
C ARG A 50 4.87 44.00 -24.56
N ARG A 51 5.68 43.75 -25.59
CA ARG A 51 5.77 42.44 -26.23
C ARG A 51 6.25 41.37 -25.26
N LEU A 52 7.28 41.64 -24.46
CA LEU A 52 7.73 40.68 -23.45
C LEU A 52 6.69 40.47 -22.35
N GLN A 53 6.01 41.53 -21.91
CA GLN A 53 4.91 41.43 -20.95
C GLN A 53 3.76 40.54 -21.46
N GLN A 54 3.44 40.63 -22.76
CA GLN A 54 2.48 39.73 -23.42
C GLN A 54 2.98 38.28 -23.44
N ILE A 55 4.25 38.04 -23.77
CA ILE A 55 4.86 36.71 -23.79
C ILE A 55 4.78 36.05 -22.40
N VAL A 56 5.09 36.81 -21.33
CA VAL A 56 5.11 36.28 -19.96
C VAL A 56 3.75 36.35 -19.25
N GLY A 57 2.70 36.79 -19.94
CA GLY A 57 1.33 36.78 -19.42
C GLY A 57 1.01 37.81 -18.33
N VAL A 58 1.68 38.97 -18.34
CA VAL A 58 1.41 40.08 -17.40
C VAL A 58 0.80 41.29 -18.12
N THR A 59 0.37 42.30 -17.36
CA THR A 59 -0.15 43.55 -17.92
C THR A 59 0.90 44.21 -18.83
N ALA A 60 0.55 44.44 -20.10
CA ALA A 60 1.41 45.05 -21.10
C ALA A 60 1.38 46.58 -21.05
N ASP A 61 1.82 47.15 -19.93
CA ASP A 61 1.85 48.60 -19.69
C ASP A 61 3.08 49.30 -20.31
N GLY A 62 4.12 48.54 -20.65
CA GLY A 62 5.38 49.05 -21.20
C GLY A 62 6.38 49.51 -20.12
N ILE A 63 6.15 49.17 -18.86
CA ILE A 63 7.03 49.47 -17.73
C ILE A 63 7.59 48.15 -17.18
N TRP A 64 8.91 47.96 -17.27
CA TRP A 64 9.53 46.77 -16.70
C TRP A 64 9.69 46.91 -15.18
N GLY A 65 9.10 45.99 -14.42
CA GLY A 65 9.15 46.00 -12.97
C GLY A 65 9.15 44.59 -12.38
N ARG A 66 9.11 44.49 -11.04
CA ARG A 66 9.24 43.24 -10.29
C ARG A 66 8.28 42.14 -10.73
N GLN A 67 7.05 42.48 -11.12
CA GLN A 67 6.06 41.49 -11.57
C GLN A 67 6.45 40.89 -12.93
N SER A 68 6.84 41.72 -13.90
CA SER A 68 7.29 41.27 -15.21
C SER A 68 8.60 40.47 -15.13
N ASP A 69 9.50 40.90 -14.24
CA ASP A 69 10.77 40.20 -13.96
C ASP A 69 10.55 38.81 -13.36
N ALA A 70 9.65 38.70 -12.37
CA ALA A 70 9.27 37.43 -11.77
C ALA A 70 8.57 36.51 -12.78
N ALA A 71 7.69 37.05 -13.64
CA ALA A 71 6.99 36.28 -14.66
C ALA A 71 7.95 35.75 -15.74
N TYR A 72 8.91 36.57 -16.18
CA TYR A 72 9.99 36.12 -17.07
C TYR A 72 10.84 35.03 -16.43
N SER A 73 11.26 35.23 -15.17
CA SER A 73 12.03 34.21 -14.44
C SER A 73 11.28 32.89 -14.30
N ASN A 74 9.96 32.93 -14.09
CA ASN A 74 9.11 31.75 -14.06
C ASN A 74 9.05 31.05 -15.42
N LEU A 75 8.85 31.81 -16.51
CA LEU A 75 8.88 31.28 -17.88
C LEU A 75 10.20 30.54 -18.14
N ILE A 76 11.34 31.16 -17.85
CA ILE A 76 12.66 30.55 -18.05
C ILE A 76 12.84 29.30 -17.18
N SER A 77 12.48 29.37 -15.89
CA SER A 77 12.57 28.21 -14.99
C SER A 77 11.76 27.01 -15.50
N ARG A 78 10.54 27.27 -15.98
CA ARG A 78 9.66 26.23 -16.52
C ARG A 78 10.22 25.67 -17.84
N CYS A 79 10.67 26.52 -18.75
CA CYS A 79 11.20 26.07 -20.04
C CYS A 79 12.56 25.37 -19.93
N ASN A 80 13.39 25.72 -18.96
CA ASN A 80 14.63 24.99 -18.68
C ASN A 80 14.38 23.58 -18.12
N SER A 81 13.22 23.35 -17.49
CA SER A 81 12.80 22.01 -17.05
C SER A 81 12.10 21.20 -18.14
N TYR A 82 11.74 21.85 -19.26
CA TYR A 82 10.98 21.20 -20.32
C TYR A 82 11.91 20.40 -21.23
N THR A 83 11.57 19.13 -21.47
CA THR A 83 12.30 18.25 -22.39
C THR A 83 11.51 18.05 -23.67
N TYR A 84 12.13 18.31 -24.82
CA TYR A 84 11.54 18.03 -26.13
C TYR A 84 12.03 16.66 -26.65
N PRO A 85 11.18 15.89 -27.36
CA PRO A 85 11.68 14.76 -28.11
C PRO A 85 12.66 15.27 -29.18
N GLY A 86 13.86 14.69 -29.19
CA GLY A 86 14.83 14.91 -30.25
C GLY A 86 14.46 14.15 -31.53
N ILE A 87 15.45 13.99 -32.41
CA ILE A 87 15.31 13.17 -33.60
C ILE A 87 15.05 11.71 -33.19
N SER A 88 13.98 11.13 -33.72
CA SER A 88 13.70 9.70 -33.59
C SER A 88 14.55 8.91 -34.59
N LEU A 89 15.33 7.96 -34.09
CA LEU A 89 16.09 7.03 -34.91
C LEU A 89 15.42 5.65 -34.86
N ILE A 90 15.26 5.03 -36.03
CA ILE A 90 14.75 3.66 -36.13
C ILE A 90 15.94 2.73 -36.21
N VAL A 91 15.98 1.74 -35.31
CA VAL A 91 16.99 0.69 -35.33
C VAL A 91 16.36 -0.59 -35.86
N ASN A 92 16.92 -1.14 -36.93
CA ASN A 92 16.30 -2.23 -37.69
C ASN A 92 16.46 -3.61 -37.03
N GLU A 93 17.53 -3.79 -36.25
CA GLU A 93 17.86 -5.07 -35.62
C GLU A 93 18.27 -4.82 -34.17
N ALA A 94 17.52 -5.42 -33.24
CA ALA A 94 17.83 -5.42 -31.83
C ALA A 94 17.74 -6.83 -31.28
N LYS A 95 18.71 -7.21 -30.44
CA LYS A 95 18.75 -8.49 -29.74
C LYS A 95 18.32 -8.29 -28.30
N ILE A 96 17.27 -8.99 -27.89
CA ILE A 96 16.85 -9.04 -26.48
C ILE A 96 17.42 -10.29 -25.82
N THR A 97 18.05 -10.13 -24.66
CA THR A 97 18.57 -11.24 -23.85
C THR A 97 17.97 -11.19 -22.45
N ASP A 98 17.41 -12.30 -21.98
CA ASP A 98 16.80 -12.39 -20.66
C ASP A 98 17.76 -13.00 -19.65
N PHE A 99 17.79 -12.41 -18.44
CA PHE A 99 18.60 -12.86 -17.32
C PHE A 99 17.70 -13.36 -16.21
N TYR A 100 17.98 -14.58 -15.75
CA TYR A 100 17.28 -15.25 -14.67
C TYR A 100 18.24 -15.48 -13.52
N LYS A 101 17.69 -15.54 -12.30
CA LYS A 101 18.45 -15.85 -11.09
C LYS A 101 17.80 -16.99 -10.32
N ASN A 102 18.63 -17.76 -9.65
CA ASN A 102 18.18 -18.72 -8.65
C ASN A 102 17.78 -17.95 -7.40
N GLN A 103 16.59 -18.20 -6.89
CA GLN A 103 16.07 -17.63 -5.66
C GLN A 103 15.58 -18.76 -4.75
N THR A 104 16.02 -18.76 -3.50
CA THR A 104 15.47 -19.65 -2.48
C THR A 104 14.21 -19.04 -1.90
N VAL A 105 13.08 -19.71 -2.06
CA VAL A 105 11.82 -19.39 -1.39
C VAL A 105 11.55 -20.43 -0.30
N PHE A 106 10.79 -20.05 0.72
CA PHE A 106 10.38 -20.97 1.78
C PHE A 106 8.94 -21.40 1.55
N GLU A 107 8.73 -22.66 1.20
CA GLU A 107 7.39 -23.24 1.13
C GLU A 107 6.96 -23.80 2.50
N GLN A 108 5.66 -23.74 2.78
CA GLN A 108 5.10 -24.30 4.01
C GLN A 108 4.63 -25.74 3.78
N ILE A 109 5.37 -26.69 4.32
CA ILE A 109 5.03 -28.11 4.23
C ILE A 109 4.19 -28.49 5.45
N PRO A 110 2.95 -28.99 5.29
CA PRO A 110 2.15 -29.48 6.40
C PRO A 110 2.72 -30.80 6.94
N PHE A 111 2.72 -30.95 8.26
CA PHE A 111 3.04 -32.21 8.93
C PHE A 111 2.11 -32.42 10.13
N GLN A 112 1.86 -33.69 10.48
CA GLN A 112 1.04 -34.04 11.65
C GLN A 112 1.92 -34.05 12.90
N SER A 113 1.58 -33.19 13.86
CA SER A 113 2.18 -33.18 15.19
C SER A 113 1.20 -33.84 16.16
N CYS A 114 1.47 -35.08 16.53
CA CYS A 114 0.64 -35.84 17.46
C CYS A 114 1.24 -35.84 18.86
N SER A 115 0.40 -35.60 19.87
CA SER A 115 0.75 -35.71 21.29
C SER A 115 -0.28 -36.60 22.00
N ASN A 116 0.18 -37.35 22.99
CA ASN A 116 -0.69 -38.14 23.85
C ASN A 116 -1.10 -37.27 25.05
N GLU A 117 -2.36 -36.89 25.11
CA GLU A 117 -2.95 -36.18 26.25
C GLU A 117 -3.64 -37.18 27.16
N LYS A 118 -3.39 -37.09 28.47
CA LYS A 118 -4.13 -37.89 29.46
C LYS A 118 -5.39 -37.14 29.88
N ILE A 119 -6.54 -37.65 29.47
CA ILE A 119 -7.83 -37.11 29.90
C ILE A 119 -8.33 -37.87 31.13
N PRO A 120 -8.78 -37.18 32.20
CA PRO A 120 -9.31 -37.84 33.38
C PRO A 120 -10.69 -38.44 33.11
N ILE A 121 -10.89 -39.71 33.47
CA ILE A 121 -12.19 -40.36 33.50
C ILE A 121 -12.78 -40.19 34.90
N TYR A 122 -13.96 -39.57 34.97
CA TYR A 122 -14.70 -39.38 36.22
C TYR A 122 -15.68 -40.52 36.44
N GLY A 123 -15.74 -41.04 37.66
CA GLY A 123 -16.66 -42.11 38.03
C GLY A 123 -17.20 -41.92 39.43
N GLU A 124 -18.38 -42.51 39.67
CA GLU A 124 -19.05 -42.46 40.97
C GLU A 124 -18.51 -43.56 41.88
N ILE A 125 -17.79 -43.17 42.94
CA ILE A 125 -17.35 -44.09 43.98
C ILE A 125 -18.29 -44.05 45.19
N LYS A 126 -18.65 -45.23 45.72
CA LYS A 126 -19.45 -45.33 46.94
C LYS A 126 -18.60 -44.96 48.16
N ALA A 127 -18.89 -43.83 48.80
CA ALA A 127 -18.18 -43.37 49.98
C ALA A 127 -18.41 -44.36 51.15
N LYS A 128 -17.32 -44.91 51.70
CA LYS A 128 -17.36 -45.68 52.95
C LYS A 128 -17.93 -44.78 54.07
N PRO A 129 -18.80 -45.31 54.95
CA PRO A 129 -19.37 -44.54 56.03
C PRO A 129 -18.30 -44.22 57.07
N GLU A 130 -17.69 -43.05 57.00
CA GLU A 130 -17.10 -42.42 58.18
C GLU A 130 -18.18 -41.57 58.84
N VAL A 131 -18.36 -41.79 60.15
CA VAL A 131 -19.42 -41.24 60.97
C VAL A 131 -18.99 -39.84 61.41
N GLY A 132 -19.76 -38.82 61.03
CA GLY A 132 -19.79 -37.56 61.76
C GLY A 132 -19.63 -36.30 60.91
N ALA A 133 -20.66 -35.46 60.98
CA ALA A 133 -20.68 -34.04 60.62
C ALA A 133 -20.58 -33.68 59.13
N VAL A 134 -21.74 -33.75 58.48
CA VAL A 134 -22.09 -32.87 57.36
C VAL A 134 -22.33 -31.46 57.91
N VAL A 135 -21.51 -30.49 57.51
CA VAL A 135 -21.82 -29.07 57.58
C VAL A 135 -21.68 -28.51 56.16
N GLY A 136 -22.79 -27.99 55.65
CA GLY A 136 -22.92 -27.44 54.31
C GLY A 136 -22.72 -25.92 54.25
N GLY A 137 -22.51 -25.44 53.02
CA GLY A 137 -22.51 -24.04 52.60
C GLY A 137 -21.11 -23.43 52.48
N ALA A 138 -20.71 -22.73 51.42
CA ALA A 138 -21.45 -22.20 50.28
C ALA A 138 -20.47 -21.92 49.11
N VAL A 139 -21.00 -21.86 47.90
CA VAL A 139 -20.33 -21.37 46.68
C VAL A 139 -20.21 -19.85 46.76
N LEU A 140 -19.02 -19.29 46.55
CA LEU A 140 -18.83 -17.91 46.11
C LEU A 140 -17.93 -17.88 44.87
N GLY A 141 -18.52 -17.43 43.77
CA GLY A 141 -17.86 -17.32 42.47
C GLY A 141 -16.94 -16.11 42.36
N GLY A 142 -15.87 -16.27 41.59
CA GLY A 142 -15.12 -15.19 40.99
C GLY A 142 -15.08 -15.39 39.48
N ILE A 143 -16.08 -14.84 38.78
CA ILE A 143 -15.95 -14.57 37.34
C ILE A 143 -15.04 -13.34 37.18
N ILE A 144 -14.01 -13.52 36.35
CA ILE A 144 -13.39 -12.55 35.43
C ILE A 144 -13.17 -11.13 35.98
N GLY A 145 -11.89 -10.81 36.23
CA GLY A 145 -11.39 -9.45 36.40
C GLY A 145 -10.13 -9.19 35.59
N LYS A 146 -10.28 -8.97 34.28
CA LYS A 146 -9.55 -7.97 33.47
C LYS A 146 -8.00 -7.98 33.52
N THR A 147 -7.39 -8.46 32.45
CA THR A 147 -6.34 -7.69 31.77
C THR A 147 -6.55 -7.71 30.26
N VAL A 148 -7.27 -6.69 29.79
CA VAL A 148 -7.03 -6.13 28.47
C VAL A 148 -5.67 -5.46 28.55
N THR A 149 -4.61 -6.15 28.14
CA THR A 149 -3.38 -5.47 27.72
C THR A 149 -3.56 -5.09 26.26
N LYS A 150 -4.10 -3.87 26.05
CA LYS A 150 -3.84 -3.12 24.82
C LYS A 150 -2.35 -2.78 24.81
N LYS A 151 -1.54 -3.72 24.33
CA LYS A 151 -0.35 -3.50 23.48
C LYS A 151 0.34 -4.84 23.28
N ASP A 152 0.35 -5.22 22.01
CA ASP A 152 1.18 -6.23 21.38
C ASP A 152 0.87 -7.71 21.66
N ARG A 153 0.18 -8.28 20.66
CA ARG A 153 0.23 -9.66 20.19
C ARG A 153 -0.11 -10.74 21.22
N GLY A 154 -1.42 -10.99 21.33
CA GLY A 154 -1.99 -12.33 21.20
C GLY A 154 -1.41 -13.40 22.12
N ALA A 155 -1.85 -13.40 23.38
CA ALA A 155 -1.80 -14.59 24.23
C ALA A 155 -2.99 -14.53 25.20
N ALA A 156 -4.16 -14.97 24.73
CA ALA A 156 -5.29 -15.28 25.61
C ALA A 156 -4.97 -16.62 26.29
N VAL A 157 -4.37 -16.56 27.48
CA VAL A 157 -3.97 -17.74 28.26
C VAL A 157 -5.08 -18.11 29.25
N GLY A 158 -5.64 -19.30 29.05
CA GLY A 158 -6.07 -20.21 30.11
C GLY A 158 -7.38 -19.92 30.85
N ALA A 159 -8.50 -20.48 30.37
CA ALA A 159 -9.61 -20.82 31.26
C ALA A 159 -9.37 -22.24 31.81
N ILE A 160 -9.02 -22.34 33.09
CA ILE A 160 -9.07 -23.62 33.82
C ILE A 160 -10.53 -23.87 34.16
N ILE A 161 -11.12 -24.90 33.55
CA ILE A 161 -12.44 -25.41 33.93
C ILE A 161 -12.25 -26.26 35.19
N GLY A 162 -12.37 -25.63 36.36
CA GLY A 162 -12.51 -26.31 37.64
C GLY A 162 -13.99 -26.60 37.89
N GLY A 163 -14.33 -27.88 38.07
CA GLY A 163 -15.70 -28.32 38.35
C GLY A 163 -16.21 -27.84 39.71
N ALA A 164 -17.46 -27.40 39.76
CA ALA A 164 -18.22 -27.26 40.99
C ALA A 164 -19.49 -28.11 40.87
N ILE A 165 -19.50 -29.26 41.54
CA ILE A 165 -20.73 -30.02 41.79
C ILE A 165 -21.12 -29.71 43.24
N ALA A 166 -22.10 -28.82 43.39
CA ALA A 166 -22.78 -28.60 44.66
C ALA A 166 -23.71 -29.80 44.91
N ASN A 167 -23.40 -30.59 45.94
CA ASN A 167 -24.22 -31.70 46.39
C ASN A 167 -25.13 -31.21 47.52
N GLU A 168 -26.42 -31.08 47.26
CA GLU A 168 -27.41 -30.90 48.31
C GLU A 168 -28.60 -31.83 48.09
N SER A 169 -28.89 -32.59 49.14
CA SER A 169 -30.08 -33.41 49.38
C SER A 169 -30.16 -34.83 48.76
N GLN A 170 -29.86 -35.79 49.64
CA GLN A 170 -30.52 -37.10 49.80
C GLN A 170 -30.28 -38.22 48.76
N LYS A 171 -29.75 -39.34 49.29
CA LYS A 171 -29.79 -40.72 48.75
C LYS A 171 -28.98 -41.02 47.48
N SER A 172 -27.67 -40.86 47.56
CA SER A 172 -26.75 -42.01 47.57
C SER A 172 -25.36 -41.50 47.92
N LYS A 173 -24.55 -42.30 48.61
CA LYS A 173 -23.17 -41.93 48.98
C LYS A 173 -22.25 -42.04 47.77
N THR A 174 -22.51 -41.35 46.67
CA THR A 174 -21.63 -41.37 45.50
C THR A 174 -20.85 -40.07 45.41
N LYS A 175 -19.52 -40.17 45.51
CA LYS A 175 -18.59 -39.06 45.26
C LYS A 175 -18.07 -39.26 43.84
N THR A 176 -18.12 -38.23 43.01
CA THR A 176 -17.50 -38.27 41.69
C THR A 176 -16.01 -37.97 41.86
N GLU A 177 -15.16 -38.94 41.56
CA GLU A 177 -13.70 -38.82 41.65
C GLU A 177 -13.05 -39.27 40.34
N VAL A 178 -11.82 -38.82 40.06
CA VAL A 178 -11.07 -39.30 38.90
C VAL A 178 -10.71 -40.75 39.16
N ILE A 179 -11.37 -41.68 38.46
CA ILE A 179 -11.19 -43.13 38.63
C ILE A 179 -10.15 -43.71 37.68
N GLY A 180 -9.67 -42.92 36.71
CA GLY A 180 -8.65 -43.34 35.76
C GLY A 180 -8.25 -42.23 34.80
N TYR A 181 -7.27 -42.52 33.97
CA TYR A 181 -6.84 -41.66 32.88
C TYR A 181 -6.85 -42.46 31.59
N GLU A 182 -7.43 -41.88 30.54
CA GLU A 182 -7.33 -42.42 29.19
C GLU A 182 -6.28 -41.63 28.41
N ASN A 183 -5.43 -42.34 27.66
CA ASN A 183 -4.50 -41.69 26.74
C ASN A 183 -5.25 -41.39 25.45
N LEU A 184 -5.52 -40.11 25.20
CA LEU A 184 -6.09 -39.65 23.95
C LEU A 184 -4.96 -39.10 23.06
N GLN A 185 -4.77 -39.69 21.88
CA GLN A 185 -3.86 -39.15 20.88
C GLN A 185 -4.53 -37.97 20.17
N ARG A 186 -3.99 -36.76 20.35
CA ARG A 186 -4.43 -35.56 19.64
C ARG A 186 -3.38 -35.18 18.59
N CYS A 187 -3.80 -35.10 17.34
CA CYS A 187 -2.95 -34.66 16.23
C CYS A 187 -3.38 -33.28 15.74
N GLU A 188 -2.41 -32.42 15.49
CA GLU A 188 -2.61 -31.10 14.89
C GLU A 188 -1.77 -30.99 13.61
N THR A 189 -2.36 -30.41 12.56
CA THR A 189 -1.59 -30.03 11.36
C THR A 189 -0.76 -28.80 11.67
N LYS A 190 0.57 -28.95 11.65
CA LYS A 190 1.53 -27.84 11.78
C LYS A 190 2.27 -27.66 10.46
N PHE A 191 2.84 -26.48 10.27
CA PHE A 191 3.59 -26.15 9.06
C PHE A 191 5.06 -25.94 9.40
N LYS A 192 5.95 -26.49 8.57
CA LYS A 192 7.38 -26.21 8.61
C LYS A 192 7.81 -25.50 7.33
N ASN A 193 8.71 -24.54 7.47
CA ASN A 193 9.32 -23.89 6.32
C ASN A 193 10.37 -24.82 5.72
N SER A 194 10.27 -25.09 4.43
CA SER A 194 11.25 -25.85 3.67
C SER A 194 11.84 -24.95 2.58
N PRO A 195 13.18 -24.85 2.45
CA PRO A 195 13.78 -24.11 1.36
C PRO A 195 13.52 -24.82 0.04
N LYS A 196 13.12 -24.06 -0.97
CA LYS A 196 12.93 -24.50 -2.35
C LYS A 196 13.63 -23.53 -3.27
N GLU A 197 14.42 -24.05 -4.21
CA GLU A 197 15.06 -23.24 -5.24
C GLU A 197 14.08 -23.02 -6.41
N GLU A 198 13.94 -21.76 -6.82
CA GLU A 198 13.13 -21.37 -7.96
C GLU A 198 13.95 -20.46 -8.89
N ILE A 199 13.75 -20.61 -10.20
CA ILE A 199 14.36 -19.74 -11.21
C ILE A 199 13.39 -18.61 -11.49
N VAL A 200 13.80 -17.38 -11.18
CA VAL A 200 12.96 -16.19 -11.37
C VAL A 200 13.59 -15.24 -12.37
N TYR A 201 12.75 -14.53 -13.11
CA TYR A 201 13.20 -13.45 -13.98
C TYR A 201 13.86 -12.33 -13.16
N SER A 202 14.98 -11.80 -13.67
CA SER A 202 15.73 -10.73 -13.00
C SER A 202 15.67 -9.42 -13.80
N TYR A 203 16.11 -9.44 -15.05
CA TYR A 203 16.07 -8.29 -15.97
C TYR A 203 16.31 -8.78 -17.41
N SER A 204 16.17 -7.89 -18.39
CA SER A 204 16.54 -8.13 -19.77
C SER A 204 17.53 -7.07 -20.24
N THR A 205 18.33 -7.40 -21.24
CA THR A 205 19.10 -6.41 -21.98
C THR A 205 18.61 -6.33 -23.41
N ILE A 206 18.63 -5.12 -23.98
CA ILE A 206 18.46 -4.88 -25.41
C ILE A 206 19.79 -4.40 -25.98
N THR A 207 20.30 -5.14 -26.96
CA THR A 207 21.52 -4.80 -27.69
C THR A 207 21.17 -4.37 -29.11
N PHE A 208 21.69 -3.22 -29.54
CA PHE A 208 21.41 -2.64 -30.84
C PHE A 208 22.59 -1.81 -31.34
N ILE A 209 22.67 -1.55 -32.65
CA ILE A 209 23.73 -0.72 -33.24
C ILE A 209 23.19 0.71 -33.39
N LEU A 210 23.91 1.67 -32.80
CA LEU A 210 23.66 3.10 -32.95
C LEU A 210 24.96 3.79 -33.37
N ASP A 211 24.92 4.56 -34.45
CA ASP A 211 26.09 5.26 -35.03
C ASP A 211 27.29 4.33 -35.29
N GLY A 212 27.02 3.11 -35.76
CA GLY A 212 28.04 2.09 -36.04
C GLY A 212 28.67 1.46 -34.78
N LYS A 213 28.15 1.75 -33.59
CA LYS A 213 28.61 1.18 -32.32
C LYS A 213 27.52 0.32 -31.70
N GLU A 214 27.91 -0.82 -31.16
CA GLU A 214 27.00 -1.65 -30.37
C GLU A 214 26.73 -0.98 -29.02
N GLN A 215 25.45 -0.89 -28.66
CA GLN A 215 24.98 -0.42 -27.37
C GLN A 215 24.15 -1.51 -26.70
N THR A 216 24.25 -1.60 -25.37
CA THR A 216 23.45 -2.51 -24.55
C THR A 216 22.81 -1.76 -23.41
N ILE A 217 21.50 -1.88 -23.29
CA ILE A 217 20.71 -1.23 -22.24
C ILE A 217 19.97 -2.30 -21.44
N GLU A 218 20.04 -2.21 -20.12
CA GLU A 218 19.24 -3.05 -19.21
C GLU A 218 17.84 -2.45 -19.02
N PHE A 219 16.82 -3.31 -19.03
CA PHE A 219 15.44 -2.92 -18.79
C PHE A 219 14.64 -4.04 -18.10
N GLN A 220 13.50 -3.66 -17.53
CA GLN A 220 12.50 -4.58 -16.97
C GLN A 220 11.35 -4.74 -17.97
N LYS A 221 10.97 -5.99 -18.28
CA LYS A 221 9.76 -6.25 -19.06
C LYS A 221 8.52 -5.84 -18.25
N LEU A 222 7.61 -5.10 -18.88
CA LEU A 222 6.29 -4.85 -18.31
C LEU A 222 5.51 -6.18 -18.30
N GLN A 223 4.95 -6.54 -17.14
CA GLN A 223 4.09 -7.72 -16.96
C GLN A 223 2.65 -7.44 -17.40
#